data_AF-A0A348VRL5-F1
#
_entry.id   AF-A0A348VRL5-F1
#
_cell.length_a   1.000
_cell.length_b   1.000
_cell.length_c   1.000
_cell.angle_alpha   90.00
_cell.angle_beta   90.00
_cell.angle_gamma   90.00
#
_symmetry.space_group_name_H-M   'P 1'
#
loop_
_entity.id
_entity.type
_entity.pdbx_description
1 polymer ?
#
loop_
_entity_poly.entity_id
_entity_poly.type
_entity_poly.pdbx_seq_one_letter_code
_entity_poly.pdbx_strand_id
1 'polypeptide(L)'
;MTYRERREAEAERLREWAAKREERAAAVFKQGERFHGDFAFNTQPGHIPERARLIAREDRAHESLRKAQSMESRAAGIQTAAGRAIYSDDSNAVEALTSRIASLEAKRERCKAINKEIRTGSGWSERIDPPLTDQEKRDLTSNALYSQTIGYPAYHLSNLGGNISRQKARLAQLKGESE
;
A
#
# COMPACT_ATOMS: atom_id res chain seq x y z
N MET A 1 -23.12 -9.80 3.48
CA MET A 1 -22.11 -8.75 3.26
C MET A 1 -20.75 -9.32 3.63
N THR A 2 -19.83 -9.42 2.68
CA THR A 2 -18.49 -9.98 2.89
C THR A 2 -17.62 -9.03 3.73
N TYR A 3 -16.50 -9.50 4.25
CA TYR A 3 -15.51 -8.69 4.92
C TYR A 3 -14.93 -7.64 3.98
N ARG A 4 -14.69 -8.00 2.71
CA ARG A 4 -14.26 -7.08 1.66
C ARG A 4 -15.24 -5.92 1.50
N GLU A 5 -16.52 -6.23 1.31
CA GLU A 5 -17.58 -5.22 1.16
C GLU A 5 -17.66 -4.28 2.37
N ARG A 6 -17.54 -4.81 3.59
CA ARG A 6 -17.53 -3.98 4.82
C ARG A 6 -16.36 -3.00 4.84
N ARG A 7 -15.18 -3.43 4.40
CA ARG A 7 -13.97 -2.59 4.35
C ARG A 7 -14.08 -1.55 3.25
N GLU A 8 -14.60 -1.91 2.09
CA GLU A 8 -14.85 -0.96 0.99
C GLU A 8 -15.89 0.09 1.40
N ALA A 9 -16.98 -0.31 2.08
CA ALA A 9 -17.96 0.61 2.64
C ALA A 9 -17.38 1.51 3.75
N GLU A 10 -16.39 1.05 4.51
CA GLU A 10 -15.63 1.89 5.44
C GLU A 10 -14.77 2.93 4.70
N ALA A 11 -14.10 2.52 3.62
CA ALA A 11 -13.28 3.42 2.80
C ALA A 11 -14.14 4.52 2.14
N GLU A 12 -15.31 4.16 1.59
CA GLU A 12 -16.24 5.14 1.01
C GLU A 12 -16.75 6.14 2.06
N ARG A 13 -17.15 5.66 3.26
CA ARG A 13 -17.55 6.56 4.36
C ARG A 13 -16.45 7.53 4.76
N LEU A 14 -15.19 7.08 4.78
CA LEU A 14 -14.05 7.95 5.08
C LEU A 14 -13.87 9.03 4.00
N ARG A 15 -14.05 8.70 2.72
CA ARG A 15 -14.01 9.68 1.62
C ARG A 15 -15.12 10.70 1.72
N GLU A 16 -16.34 10.25 1.96
CA GLU A 16 -17.48 11.15 2.14
C GLU A 16 -17.23 12.14 3.29
N TRP A 17 -16.64 11.68 4.39
CA TRP A 17 -16.30 12.54 5.52
C TRP A 17 -15.15 13.49 5.20
N ALA A 18 -14.14 13.05 4.43
CA ALA A 18 -13.07 13.92 3.95
C ALA A 18 -13.62 15.02 3.04
N ALA A 19 -14.40 14.66 2.02
CA ALA A 19 -15.00 15.60 1.08
C ALA A 19 -15.87 16.66 1.78
N LYS A 20 -16.71 16.25 2.74
CA LYS A 20 -17.51 17.19 3.55
C LYS A 20 -16.66 18.15 4.38
N ARG A 21 -15.48 17.73 4.83
CA ARG A 21 -14.55 18.60 5.57
C ARG A 21 -13.85 19.57 4.64
N GLU A 22 -13.46 19.13 3.45
CA GLU A 22 -12.85 19.98 2.43
C GLU A 22 -13.81 21.05 1.92
N GLU A 23 -15.06 20.68 1.63
CA GLU A 23 -16.10 21.63 1.23
C GLU A 23 -16.31 22.72 2.28
N ARG A 24 -16.41 22.33 3.56
CA ARG A 24 -16.55 23.29 4.67
C ARG A 24 -15.32 24.18 4.85
N ALA A 25 -14.12 23.62 4.69
CA ALA A 25 -12.89 24.40 4.76
C ALA A 25 -12.78 25.39 3.60
N ALA A 26 -13.10 24.97 2.37
CA ALA A 26 -13.15 25.83 1.19
C ALA A 26 -14.13 27.00 1.37
N ALA A 27 -15.31 26.74 1.96
CA ALA A 27 -16.26 27.80 2.28
C ALA A 27 -15.72 28.82 3.30
N VAL A 28 -14.89 28.38 4.25
CA VAL A 28 -14.21 29.28 5.21
C VAL A 28 -13.19 30.15 4.49
N PHE A 29 -12.31 29.56 3.68
CA PHE A 29 -11.28 30.34 2.95
C PHE A 29 -11.90 31.33 1.97
N LYS A 30 -12.99 30.94 1.29
CA LYS A 30 -13.75 31.84 0.41
C LYS A 30 -14.30 33.08 1.14
N GLN A 31 -14.66 32.97 2.42
CA GLN A 31 -15.08 34.12 3.21
C GLN A 31 -13.91 35.06 3.56
N GLY A 32 -12.69 34.51 3.67
CA GLY A 32 -11.45 35.25 3.89
C GLY A 32 -10.96 36.01 2.66
N GLU A 33 -11.28 35.53 1.44
CA GLU A 33 -10.84 36.14 0.18
C GLU A 33 -11.13 37.63 0.06
N ARG A 34 -12.21 38.13 0.68
CA ARG A 34 -12.55 39.57 0.70
C ARG A 34 -11.45 40.46 1.27
N PHE A 35 -10.55 39.91 2.09
CA PHE A 35 -9.46 40.63 2.72
C PHE A 35 -8.11 40.46 2.01
N HIS A 36 -8.00 39.62 0.98
CA HIS A 36 -6.72 39.38 0.30
C HIS A 36 -6.08 40.66 -0.26
N GLY A 37 -6.90 41.59 -0.79
CA GLY A 37 -6.43 42.87 -1.33
C GLY A 37 -6.32 44.00 -0.32
N ASP A 38 -6.74 43.81 0.94
CA ASP A 38 -6.77 44.85 1.95
C ASP A 38 -5.44 44.93 2.71
N PHE A 39 -4.54 45.78 2.22
CA PHE A 39 -3.20 45.95 2.80
C PHE A 39 -3.25 46.49 4.25
N ALA A 40 -4.22 47.33 4.57
CA ALA A 40 -4.38 47.88 5.92
C ALA A 40 -4.81 46.77 6.88
N PHE A 41 -5.82 45.99 6.52
CA PHE A 41 -6.26 44.86 7.34
C PHE A 41 -5.15 43.83 7.57
N ASN A 42 -4.36 43.53 6.52
CA ASN A 42 -3.34 42.48 6.55
C ASN A 42 -2.04 42.89 7.25
N THR A 43 -1.60 44.15 7.11
CA THR A 43 -0.26 44.57 7.56
C THR A 43 -0.26 45.58 8.70
N GLN A 44 -1.40 46.21 9.01
CA GLN A 44 -1.45 47.23 10.06
C GLN A 44 -1.07 46.63 11.43
N PRO A 45 -0.10 47.25 12.13
CA PRO A 45 0.32 46.81 13.45
C PRO A 45 -0.79 47.00 14.48
N GLY A 46 -0.76 46.18 15.54
CA GLY A 46 -1.76 46.19 16.60
C GLY A 46 -2.81 45.08 16.46
N HIS A 47 -3.63 44.94 17.51
CA HIS A 47 -4.67 43.93 17.56
C HIS A 47 -5.93 44.42 16.81
N ILE A 48 -6.24 43.76 15.69
CA ILE A 48 -7.52 43.91 14.99
C ILE A 48 -8.41 42.71 15.35
N PRO A 49 -9.54 42.90 16.07
CA PRO A 49 -10.40 41.80 16.51
C PRO A 49 -10.96 40.94 15.38
N GLU A 50 -11.32 41.56 14.24
CA GLU A 50 -11.84 40.83 13.09
C GLU A 50 -10.77 39.95 12.43
N ARG A 51 -9.53 40.44 12.32
CA ARG A 51 -8.38 39.65 11.85
C ARG A 51 -8.11 38.46 12.75
N ALA A 52 -8.12 38.64 14.07
CA ALA A 52 -7.95 37.54 15.01
C ALA A 52 -9.05 36.48 14.88
N ARG A 53 -10.31 36.89 14.65
CA ARG A 53 -11.44 35.96 14.42
C ARG A 53 -11.30 35.21 13.10
N LEU A 54 -10.81 35.86 12.05
CA LEU A 54 -10.55 35.25 10.74
C LEU A 54 -9.46 34.19 10.85
N ILE A 55 -8.29 34.57 11.40
CA ILE A 55 -7.15 33.66 11.62
C ILE A 55 -7.59 32.43 12.41
N ALA A 56 -8.27 32.62 13.55
CA ALA A 56 -8.75 31.51 14.36
C ALA A 56 -9.78 30.61 13.64
N ARG A 57 -10.51 31.13 12.64
CA ARG A 57 -11.43 30.34 11.82
C ARG A 57 -10.66 29.54 10.76
N GLU A 58 -9.69 30.17 10.12
CA GLU A 58 -8.81 29.54 9.12
C GLU A 58 -7.92 28.46 9.74
N ASP A 59 -7.39 28.68 10.95
CA ASP A 59 -6.65 27.67 11.70
C ASP A 59 -7.47 26.39 11.91
N ARG A 60 -8.73 26.53 12.33
CA ARG A 60 -9.67 25.39 12.47
C ARG A 60 -9.99 24.74 11.13
N ALA A 61 -10.02 25.50 10.04
CA ALA A 61 -10.20 24.96 8.69
C ALA A 61 -8.97 24.15 8.26
N HIS A 62 -7.75 24.65 8.51
CA HIS A 62 -6.51 23.92 8.27
C HIS A 62 -6.42 22.63 9.09
N GLU A 63 -6.80 22.65 10.37
CA GLU A 63 -6.90 21.42 11.17
C GLU A 63 -7.92 20.43 10.61
N SER A 64 -9.03 20.94 10.08
CA SER A 64 -10.06 20.12 9.44
C SER A 64 -9.55 19.48 8.15
N LEU A 65 -8.75 20.20 7.37
CA LEU A 65 -8.08 19.67 6.17
C LEU A 65 -7.05 18.58 6.51
N ARG A 66 -6.23 18.78 7.56
CA ARG A 66 -5.30 17.74 8.02
C ARG A 66 -6.04 16.44 8.41
N LYS A 67 -7.22 16.58 9.04
CA LYS A 67 -8.09 15.43 9.34
C LYS A 67 -8.65 14.78 8.07
N ALA A 68 -9.08 15.58 7.08
CA ALA A 68 -9.54 15.06 5.79
C ALA A 68 -8.45 14.24 5.09
N GLN A 69 -7.23 14.79 4.98
CA GLN A 69 -6.08 14.09 4.38
C GLN A 69 -5.76 12.77 5.11
N SER A 70 -5.85 12.75 6.44
CA SER A 70 -5.67 11.51 7.21
C SER A 70 -6.76 10.47 6.90
N MET A 71 -8.01 10.90 6.73
CA MET A 71 -9.12 10.03 6.34
C MET A 71 -8.93 9.46 4.93
N GLU A 72 -8.52 10.28 3.97
CA GLU A 72 -8.22 9.85 2.60
C GLU A 72 -7.08 8.83 2.56
N SER A 73 -5.98 9.11 3.27
CA SER A 73 -4.85 8.19 3.38
C SER A 73 -5.28 6.83 3.94
N ARG A 74 -6.16 6.83 4.96
CA ARG A 74 -6.74 5.59 5.49
C ARG A 74 -7.63 4.88 4.47
N ALA A 75 -8.48 5.60 3.75
CA ALA A 75 -9.33 5.02 2.71
C ALA A 75 -8.50 4.37 1.58
N ALA A 76 -7.45 5.06 1.13
CA ALA A 76 -6.51 4.54 0.13
C ALA A 76 -5.77 3.29 0.63
N GLY A 77 -5.36 3.29 1.91
CA GLY A 77 -4.76 2.14 2.56
C GLY A 77 -5.69 0.93 2.61
N ILE A 78 -6.98 1.15 2.93
CA ILE A 78 -8.00 0.10 2.94
C ILE A 78 -8.17 -0.51 1.54
N GLN A 79 -8.31 0.31 0.51
CA GLN A 79 -8.48 -0.17 -0.86
C GLN A 79 -7.25 -0.91 -1.38
N THR A 80 -6.05 -0.39 -1.11
CA THR A 80 -4.80 -1.06 -1.50
C THR A 80 -4.68 -2.43 -0.83
N ALA A 81 -5.07 -2.52 0.45
CA ALA A 81 -5.10 -3.79 1.17
C ALA A 81 -6.16 -4.73 0.60
N ALA A 82 -7.38 -4.26 0.34
CA ALA A 82 -8.47 -5.05 -0.24
C ALA A 82 -8.11 -5.60 -1.62
N GLY A 83 -7.49 -4.80 -2.49
CA GLY A 83 -7.05 -5.25 -3.83
C GLY A 83 -5.97 -6.33 -3.82
N ARG A 84 -5.24 -6.50 -2.71
CA ARG A 84 -4.15 -7.49 -2.57
C ARG A 84 -4.53 -8.68 -1.69
N ALA A 85 -5.47 -8.49 -0.78
CA ALA A 85 -5.91 -9.50 0.16
C ALA A 85 -6.84 -10.51 -0.53
N ILE A 86 -6.71 -11.75 -0.11
CA ILE A 86 -7.65 -12.83 -0.43
C ILE A 86 -8.40 -13.09 0.86
N TYR A 87 -9.70 -12.80 0.94
CA TYR A 87 -10.52 -13.07 2.11
C TYR A 87 -11.12 -14.46 2.04
N SER A 88 -11.46 -15.06 3.18
CA SER A 88 -12.03 -16.42 3.24
C SER A 88 -13.47 -16.48 2.71
N ASP A 89 -14.21 -15.38 2.84
CA ASP A 89 -15.59 -15.23 2.41
C ASP A 89 -15.73 -14.66 0.99
N ASP A 90 -14.62 -14.47 0.26
CA ASP A 90 -14.63 -14.17 -1.17
C ASP A 90 -15.07 -15.43 -1.94
N SER A 91 -15.98 -15.30 -2.91
CA SER A 91 -16.47 -16.45 -3.70
C SER A 91 -15.37 -17.19 -4.47
N ASN A 92 -14.29 -16.50 -4.83
CA ASN A 92 -13.13 -17.03 -5.54
C ASN A 92 -11.92 -17.26 -4.61
N ALA A 93 -12.11 -17.31 -3.29
CA ALA A 93 -11.01 -17.43 -2.33
C ALA A 93 -10.10 -18.65 -2.61
N VAL A 94 -10.73 -19.80 -2.92
CA VAL A 94 -10.04 -21.07 -3.23
C VAL A 94 -9.20 -20.95 -4.50
N GLU A 95 -9.76 -20.38 -5.56
CA GLU A 95 -9.07 -20.19 -6.85
C GLU A 95 -7.92 -19.20 -6.72
N ALA A 96 -8.17 -18.04 -6.10
CA ALA A 96 -7.17 -17.00 -5.89
C ALA A 96 -5.99 -17.50 -5.04
N LEU A 97 -6.28 -18.27 -3.98
CA LEU A 97 -5.24 -18.83 -3.11
C LEU A 97 -4.44 -19.91 -3.83
N THR A 98 -5.09 -20.76 -4.63
CA THR A 98 -4.44 -21.78 -5.46
C THR A 98 -3.48 -21.13 -6.47
N SER A 99 -3.94 -20.08 -7.18
CA SER A 99 -3.10 -19.33 -8.11
C SER A 99 -1.90 -18.70 -7.40
N ARG A 100 -2.09 -18.13 -6.19
CA ARG A 100 -1.00 -17.52 -5.43
C ARG A 100 0.03 -18.54 -4.95
N ILE A 101 -0.41 -19.73 -4.55
CA ILE A 101 0.49 -20.84 -4.22
C ILE A 101 1.32 -21.24 -5.43
N ALA A 102 0.69 -21.44 -6.59
CA ALA A 102 1.39 -21.79 -7.83
C ALA A 102 2.44 -20.73 -8.22
N SER A 103 2.11 -19.44 -8.11
CA SER A 103 3.07 -18.36 -8.37
C SER A 103 4.26 -18.37 -7.40
N LEU A 104 4.02 -18.66 -6.11
CA LEU A 104 5.09 -18.74 -5.12
C LEU A 104 5.98 -19.97 -5.32
N GLU A 105 5.40 -21.10 -5.72
CA GLU A 105 6.15 -22.30 -6.08
C GLU A 105 7.03 -22.06 -7.31
N ALA A 106 6.47 -21.48 -8.37
CA ALA A 106 7.23 -21.07 -9.55
C ALA A 106 8.38 -20.12 -9.20
N LYS A 107 8.12 -19.12 -8.34
CA LYS A 107 9.16 -18.20 -7.85
C LYS A 107 10.26 -18.94 -7.09
N ARG A 108 9.90 -19.88 -6.21
CA ARG A 108 10.87 -20.67 -5.43
C ARG A 108 11.74 -21.53 -6.33
N GLU A 109 11.15 -22.23 -7.30
CA GLU A 109 11.91 -23.07 -8.23
C GLU A 109 12.79 -22.22 -9.15
N ARG A 110 12.31 -21.05 -9.58
CA ARG A 110 13.12 -20.08 -10.33
C ARG A 110 14.34 -19.60 -9.54
N CYS A 111 14.18 -19.21 -8.27
CA CYS A 111 15.29 -18.83 -7.42
C CYS A 111 16.31 -19.97 -7.23
N LYS A 112 15.85 -21.22 -7.10
CA LYS A 112 16.74 -22.40 -7.01
C LYS A 112 17.50 -22.64 -8.30
N ALA A 113 16.84 -22.52 -9.46
CA ALA A 113 17.48 -22.68 -10.76
C ALA A 113 18.58 -21.63 -10.96
N ILE A 114 18.30 -20.37 -10.64
CA ILE A 114 19.29 -19.28 -10.65
C ILE A 114 20.47 -19.61 -9.73
N ASN A 115 20.21 -20.02 -8.48
CA ASN A 115 21.27 -20.40 -7.55
C ASN A 115 22.07 -21.61 -8.02
N LYS A 116 21.46 -22.57 -8.71
CA LYS A 116 22.14 -23.72 -9.29
C LYS A 116 23.11 -23.26 -10.38
N GLU A 117 22.66 -22.41 -11.29
CA GLU A 117 23.52 -21.88 -12.36
C GLU A 117 24.66 -21.03 -11.79
N ILE A 118 24.42 -20.19 -10.79
CA ILE A 118 25.48 -19.40 -10.15
C ILE A 118 26.62 -20.29 -9.61
N ARG A 119 26.29 -21.46 -9.03
CA ARG A 119 27.28 -22.40 -8.49
C ARG A 119 28.16 -23.04 -9.58
N THR A 120 27.74 -23.02 -10.84
CA THR A 120 28.52 -23.58 -11.96
C THR A 120 29.64 -22.64 -12.43
N GLY A 121 29.71 -21.41 -11.92
CA GLY A 121 30.80 -20.47 -12.18
C GLY A 121 30.50 -19.44 -13.28
N SER A 122 31.54 -18.91 -13.90
CA SER A 122 31.45 -17.81 -14.88
C SER A 122 30.45 -18.08 -16.02
N GLY A 123 29.83 -17.01 -16.54
CA GLY A 123 28.81 -17.11 -17.59
C GLY A 123 27.46 -17.66 -17.14
N TRP A 124 27.21 -17.79 -15.84
CA TRP A 124 25.96 -18.35 -15.30
C TRP A 124 24.71 -17.59 -15.77
N SER A 125 24.82 -16.27 -15.97
CA SER A 125 23.71 -15.43 -16.41
C SER A 125 23.21 -15.77 -17.81
N GLU A 126 24.09 -16.26 -18.69
CA GLU A 126 23.78 -16.63 -20.07
C GLU A 126 23.13 -18.02 -20.17
N ARG A 127 23.33 -18.87 -19.15
CA ARG A 127 22.75 -20.22 -19.08
C ARG A 127 21.32 -20.27 -18.55
N ILE A 128 20.80 -19.14 -18.03
CA ILE A 128 19.46 -19.07 -17.45
C ILE A 128 18.42 -18.80 -18.54
N ASP A 129 17.54 -19.78 -18.75
CA ASP A 129 16.38 -19.68 -19.63
C ASP A 129 15.07 -19.79 -18.80
N PRO A 130 14.10 -18.87 -18.95
CA PRO A 130 14.17 -17.59 -19.67
C PRO A 130 15.24 -16.64 -19.07
N PRO A 131 15.72 -15.63 -19.82
CA PRO A 131 16.68 -14.64 -19.31
C PRO A 131 16.21 -13.96 -18.02
N LEU A 132 17.16 -13.43 -17.24
CA LEU A 132 16.82 -12.72 -16.00
C LEU A 132 15.94 -11.51 -16.30
N THR A 133 14.85 -11.42 -15.55
CA THR A 133 14.01 -10.21 -15.49
C THR A 133 14.76 -9.07 -14.80
N ASP A 134 14.35 -7.83 -15.06
CA ASP A 134 14.97 -6.67 -14.42
C ASP A 134 14.79 -6.68 -12.90
N GLN A 135 13.70 -7.26 -12.40
CA GLN A 135 13.50 -7.45 -10.97
C GLN A 135 14.49 -8.46 -10.39
N GLU A 136 14.72 -9.59 -11.05
CA GLU A 136 15.70 -10.59 -10.61
C GLU A 136 17.12 -10.01 -10.61
N LYS A 137 17.48 -9.20 -11.62
CA LYS A 137 18.77 -8.50 -11.65
C LYS A 137 18.92 -7.59 -10.43
N ARG A 138 17.92 -6.75 -10.14
CA ARG A 138 17.91 -5.85 -8.98
C ARG A 138 18.02 -6.63 -7.66
N ASP A 139 17.24 -7.71 -7.52
CA ASP A 139 17.26 -8.56 -6.33
C ASP A 139 18.65 -9.17 -6.12
N LEU A 140 19.28 -9.69 -7.17
CA LEU A 140 20.63 -10.26 -7.09
C LEU A 140 21.70 -9.21 -6.79
N THR A 141 21.63 -8.03 -7.41
CA THR A 141 22.54 -6.92 -7.10
C THR A 141 22.40 -6.48 -5.64
N SER A 142 21.16 -6.35 -5.16
CA SER A 142 20.90 -6.00 -3.76
C SER A 142 21.43 -7.08 -2.80
N ASN A 143 21.20 -8.35 -3.10
CA ASN A 143 21.72 -9.45 -2.29
C ASN A 143 23.26 -9.47 -2.27
N ALA A 144 23.91 -9.24 -3.41
CA ALA A 144 25.37 -9.20 -3.50
C ALA A 144 25.97 -8.07 -2.65
N LEU A 145 25.31 -6.91 -2.60
CA LEU A 145 25.74 -5.77 -1.78
C LEU A 145 25.76 -6.10 -0.28
N TYR A 146 24.78 -6.86 0.21
CA TYR A 146 24.61 -7.11 1.65
C TYR A 146 25.13 -8.47 2.13
N SER A 147 25.15 -9.49 1.26
CA SER A 147 25.40 -10.89 1.65
C SER A 147 26.76 -11.42 1.19
N GLN A 148 27.61 -10.59 0.58
CA GLN A 148 28.94 -10.94 0.03
C GLN A 148 28.92 -12.17 -0.91
N THR A 149 27.74 -12.58 -1.37
CA THR A 149 27.51 -13.77 -2.17
C THR A 149 26.56 -13.41 -3.29
N ILE A 150 26.86 -13.90 -4.50
CA ILE A 150 26.01 -13.73 -5.67
C ILE A 150 24.93 -14.82 -5.58
N GLY A 151 23.66 -14.43 -5.54
CA GLY A 151 22.53 -15.36 -5.49
C GLY A 151 21.44 -15.02 -4.48
N TYR A 152 20.39 -15.84 -4.47
CA TYR A 152 19.35 -15.79 -3.44
C TYR A 152 19.84 -16.46 -2.16
N PRO A 153 19.84 -15.77 -1.02
CA PRO A 153 20.30 -16.33 0.24
C PRO A 153 19.35 -17.39 0.79
N ALA A 154 19.85 -18.25 1.69
CA ALA A 154 19.08 -19.35 2.26
C ALA A 154 17.77 -18.87 2.94
N TYR A 155 17.82 -17.75 3.66
CA TYR A 155 16.64 -17.17 4.31
C TYR A 155 15.54 -16.80 3.30
N HIS A 156 15.89 -16.38 2.08
CA HIS A 156 14.90 -16.03 1.05
C HIS A 156 14.09 -17.26 0.63
N LEU A 157 14.77 -18.38 0.38
CA LEU A 157 14.13 -19.64 0.02
C LEU A 157 13.32 -20.24 1.19
N SER A 158 13.82 -20.12 2.42
CA SER A 158 13.09 -20.52 3.63
C SER A 158 11.82 -19.69 3.82
N ASN A 159 11.88 -18.38 3.62
CA ASN A 159 10.72 -17.49 3.69
C ASN A 159 9.67 -17.83 2.62
N LEU A 160 10.08 -18.13 1.39
CA LEU A 160 9.16 -18.61 0.36
C LEU A 160 8.52 -19.94 0.75
N GLY A 161 9.30 -20.91 1.22
CA GLY A 161 8.79 -22.21 1.68
C GLY A 161 7.78 -22.09 2.83
N GLY A 162 8.08 -21.25 3.83
CA GLY A 162 7.17 -20.97 4.94
C GLY A 162 5.88 -20.28 4.51
N ASN A 163 5.95 -19.35 3.54
CA ASN A 163 4.75 -18.72 2.96
C ASN A 163 3.88 -19.72 2.20
N ILE A 164 4.48 -20.59 1.39
CA ILE A 164 3.78 -21.63 0.63
C ILE A 164 3.07 -22.58 1.60
N SER A 165 3.78 -23.07 2.63
CA SER A 165 3.23 -24.00 3.61
C SER A 165 2.03 -23.41 4.36
N ARG A 166 2.13 -22.15 4.80
CA ARG A 166 1.01 -21.44 5.44
C ARG A 166 -0.21 -21.29 4.51
N GLN A 167 0.02 -20.98 3.23
CA GLN A 167 -1.09 -20.84 2.27
C GLN A 167 -1.73 -22.19 1.93
N LYS A 168 -0.95 -23.27 1.83
CA LYS A 168 -1.50 -24.63 1.66
C LYS A 168 -2.36 -25.05 2.85
N ALA A 169 -1.90 -24.79 4.07
CA ALA A 169 -2.68 -25.06 5.28
C ALA A 169 -4.00 -24.27 5.27
N ARG A 170 -3.95 -22.99 4.91
CA ARG A 170 -5.15 -22.14 4.74
C ARG A 170 -6.09 -22.68 3.65
N LEU A 171 -5.55 -23.13 2.51
CA LEU A 171 -6.36 -23.70 1.43
C LEU A 171 -7.08 -24.98 1.87
N ALA A 172 -6.40 -25.84 2.63
CA ALA A 172 -7.00 -27.05 3.19
C ALA A 172 -8.15 -26.73 4.15
N GLN A 173 -7.98 -25.72 5.01
CA GLN A 173 -9.05 -25.25 5.90
C GLN A 173 -10.28 -24.76 5.11
N LEU A 174 -10.09 -23.90 4.11
CA LEU A 174 -11.21 -23.39 3.30
C LEU A 174 -11.95 -24.50 2.53
N LYS A 175 -11.22 -25.51 2.04
CA LYS A 175 -11.84 -26.66 1.39
C LYS A 175 -12.62 -27.54 2.36
N GLY A 176 -12.07 -27.79 3.56
CA GLY A 176 -12.74 -28.58 4.60
C GLY A 176 -13.94 -27.88 5.24
N GLU A 177 -14.02 -26.55 5.21
CA GLU A 177 -15.22 -25.79 5.62
C GLU A 177 -16.32 -25.79 4.55
N SER A 178 -15.99 -26.18 3.31
CA SER A 178 -16.92 -26.21 2.17
C SER A 178 -17.56 -27.59 1.93
N GLU A 179 -17.16 -28.61 2.69
CA GLU A 179 -17.72 -29.98 2.71
C GLU A 179 -18.65 -30.17 3.90
#